data_AF-A0A3A1YCR6-F1
#
_entry.id   AF-A0A3A1YCR6-F1
#
_cell.length_a   1.000
_cell.length_b   1.000
_cell.length_c   1.000
_cell.angle_alpha   90.00
_cell.angle_beta   90.00
_cell.angle_gamma   90.00
#
_symmetry.space_group_name_H-M   'P 1'
#
loop_
_entity.id
_entity.type
_entity.pdbx_description
1 polymer ?
#
loop_
_entity_poly.entity_id
_entity_poly.type
_entity_poly.pdbx_seq_one_letter_code
_entity_poly.pdbx_strand_id
1 'polypeptide(L)'
;MKQQTWILNSNYQASELDKEQYQLFAKSLTSIHASNLMEYEFKIGFELHSSLFNTQVTPSTAPTSLGQLLTYCQQICGKSIEEISHKHNVEMIYSLHENRGWLGNLIEIALGATAGSKPTQDFINLGIELKTLAIATNGKAKSDIFISSLPINKFMLQNWQTSHVLYKLKKILFVPIEYNPDISLAQRRIGKAFLWSPNKEDLAIIKQDWETIMQIITQQDFNALKSNVGQILCVRTKALNTSQAVSIEDTDGFNLNLPPLSFYLRRSFINNIINSNFYEKI
;
A
#
# COMPACT_ATOMS: atom_id res chain seq x y z
N MET A 1 -46.18 -1.05 19.18
CA MET A 1 -46.66 -2.40 18.79
C MET A 1 -46.95 -2.44 17.30
N LYS A 2 -46.05 -3.05 16.53
CA LYS A 2 -46.33 -4.10 15.53
C LYS A 2 -44.98 -4.57 14.99
N GLN A 3 -44.62 -5.78 15.40
CA GLN A 3 -43.53 -6.56 14.85
C GLN A 3 -43.72 -6.67 13.33
N GLN A 4 -42.68 -6.38 12.55
CA GLN A 4 -42.56 -6.93 11.21
C GLN A 4 -41.41 -7.92 11.18
N THR A 5 -41.78 -9.13 10.81
CA THR A 5 -41.01 -10.37 10.77
C THR A 5 -39.81 -10.25 9.85
N TRP A 6 -38.66 -10.61 10.43
CA TRP A 6 -37.39 -10.86 9.77
C TRP A 6 -37.53 -12.03 8.80
N ILE A 7 -37.37 -11.78 7.50
CA ILE A 7 -37.10 -12.84 6.54
C ILE A 7 -35.69 -12.58 5.99
N LEU A 8 -34.73 -13.33 6.54
CA LEU A 8 -33.40 -13.50 5.95
C LEU A 8 -33.59 -14.19 4.60
N ASN A 9 -33.25 -13.49 3.51
CA ASN A 9 -33.01 -14.18 2.25
C ASN A 9 -31.61 -14.78 2.31
N SER A 10 -31.52 -15.97 2.92
CA SER A 10 -30.32 -16.80 2.95
C SER A 10 -30.23 -17.56 1.64
N ASN A 11 -29.38 -17.13 0.70
CA ASN A 11 -28.85 -18.02 -0.34
C ASN A 11 -27.62 -17.40 -1.02
N TYR A 12 -26.52 -17.29 -0.26
CA TYR A 12 -25.19 -17.58 -0.80
C TYR A 12 -24.25 -17.93 0.36
N GLN A 13 -24.00 -19.22 0.56
CA GLN A 13 -22.86 -19.68 1.34
C GLN A 13 -21.76 -20.03 0.34
N ALA A 14 -20.60 -19.37 0.46
CA ALA A 14 -19.40 -19.82 -0.24
C ALA A 14 -19.16 -21.29 0.13
N SER A 15 -18.88 -22.12 -0.87
CA SER A 15 -18.68 -23.55 -0.62
C SER A 15 -17.48 -23.74 0.31
N GLU A 16 -17.48 -24.81 1.10
CA GLU A 16 -16.32 -25.14 1.95
C GLU A 16 -15.04 -25.28 1.10
N LEU A 17 -15.17 -25.71 -0.16
CA LEU A 17 -14.12 -25.76 -1.17
C LEU A 17 -13.56 -24.37 -1.52
N ASP A 18 -14.39 -23.34 -1.63
CA ASP A 18 -13.95 -21.97 -1.90
C ASP A 18 -13.24 -21.34 -0.70
N LYS A 19 -13.70 -21.65 0.53
CA LYS A 19 -13.05 -21.21 1.77
C LYS A 19 -11.71 -21.91 1.96
N GLU A 20 -11.65 -23.22 1.69
CA GLU A 20 -10.40 -23.97 1.68
C GLU A 20 -9.45 -23.48 0.60
N GLN A 21 -9.91 -23.19 -0.62
CA GLN A 21 -9.05 -22.64 -1.68
C GLN A 21 -8.49 -21.26 -1.31
N TYR A 22 -9.30 -20.38 -0.70
CA TYR A 22 -8.81 -19.08 -0.22
C TYR A 22 -7.80 -19.24 0.91
N GLN A 23 -8.04 -20.14 1.87
CA GLN A 23 -7.12 -20.41 2.97
C GLN A 23 -5.83 -21.12 2.51
N LEU A 24 -5.93 -22.04 1.55
CA LEU A 24 -4.79 -22.73 0.92
C LEU A 24 -3.98 -21.76 0.06
N PHE A 25 -4.62 -20.86 -0.68
CA PHE A 25 -3.98 -19.78 -1.44
C PHE A 25 -3.28 -18.77 -0.53
N ALA A 26 -3.92 -18.38 0.59
CA ALA A 26 -3.31 -17.52 1.60
C ALA A 26 -2.09 -18.19 2.27
N LYS A 27 -2.12 -19.51 2.47
CA LYS A 27 -1.02 -20.29 3.04
C LYS A 27 0.10 -20.60 2.02
N SER A 28 -0.21 -20.79 0.74
CA SER A 28 0.76 -21.17 -0.32
C SER A 28 1.60 -20.01 -0.86
N LEU A 29 1.19 -18.77 -0.59
CA LEU A 29 1.95 -17.56 -0.96
C LEU A 29 3.01 -17.18 0.08
N THR A 30 3.45 -18.14 0.88
CA THR A 30 4.53 -18.00 1.86
C THR A 30 5.88 -18.14 1.16
N SER A 31 6.80 -17.20 1.47
CA SER A 31 8.22 -17.08 1.08
C SER A 31 8.60 -17.23 -0.40
N ILE A 32 8.21 -18.31 -1.09
CA ILE A 32 8.56 -18.63 -2.49
C ILE A 32 8.07 -17.54 -3.45
N HIS A 33 6.85 -17.05 -3.29
CA HIS A 33 6.32 -15.97 -4.14
C HIS A 33 7.05 -14.64 -3.90
N ALA A 34 7.41 -14.33 -2.65
CA ALA A 34 8.20 -13.16 -2.31
C ALA A 34 9.63 -13.26 -2.87
N SER A 35 10.24 -14.45 -2.81
CA SER A 35 11.55 -14.75 -3.42
C SER A 35 11.51 -14.61 -4.94
N ASN A 36 10.45 -15.11 -5.60
CA ASN A 36 10.28 -14.95 -7.05
C ASN A 36 10.11 -13.48 -7.44
N LEU A 37 9.32 -12.69 -6.71
CA LEU A 37 9.16 -11.26 -6.93
C LEU A 37 10.48 -10.49 -6.67
N MET A 38 11.26 -10.90 -5.68
CA MET A 38 12.55 -10.30 -5.34
C MET A 38 13.65 -10.63 -6.36
N GLU A 39 13.76 -11.88 -6.81
CA GLU A 39 14.64 -12.28 -7.92
C GLU A 39 14.27 -11.56 -9.21
N TYR A 40 12.96 -11.34 -9.43
CA TYR A 40 12.44 -10.65 -10.60
C TYR A 40 12.82 -9.18 -10.63
N GLU A 41 12.67 -8.45 -9.53
CA GLU A 41 13.06 -7.04 -9.47
C GLU A 41 14.58 -6.82 -9.46
N PHE A 42 15.35 -7.74 -8.85
CA PHE A 42 16.82 -7.70 -8.94
C PHE A 42 17.32 -7.83 -10.39
N LYS A 43 16.65 -8.65 -11.21
CA LYS A 43 16.91 -8.75 -12.66
C LYS A 43 16.52 -7.49 -13.45
N ILE A 44 15.62 -6.66 -12.93
CA ILE A 44 15.10 -5.45 -13.60
C ILE A 44 15.98 -4.22 -13.32
N GLY A 45 16.96 -4.31 -12.41
CA GLY A 45 17.90 -3.22 -12.14
C GLY A 45 17.26 -2.01 -11.45
N PHE A 46 16.12 -2.20 -10.76
CA PHE A 46 15.64 -1.17 -9.84
C PHE A 46 16.68 -0.99 -8.73
N GLU A 47 17.27 0.20 -8.64
CA GLU A 47 18.10 0.56 -7.49
C GLU A 47 17.28 0.37 -6.22
N LEU A 48 17.72 -0.55 -5.35
CA LEU A 48 17.19 -0.65 -3.99
C LEU A 48 17.30 0.73 -3.37
N HIS A 49 16.17 1.35 -3.04
CA HIS A 49 16.20 2.57 -2.23
C HIS A 49 16.98 2.27 -0.94
N SER A 50 18.17 2.83 -0.77
CA SER A 50 18.86 2.71 0.50
C SER A 50 17.93 3.28 1.59
N SER A 51 17.87 2.60 2.74
CA SER A 51 17.20 3.16 3.92
C SER A 51 17.67 4.60 4.09
N LEU A 52 16.75 5.57 3.98
CA LEU A 52 17.08 6.99 3.75
C LEU A 52 17.74 7.67 4.96
N PHE A 53 17.89 6.95 6.07
CA PHE A 53 18.54 7.45 7.27
C PHE A 53 20.03 7.10 7.23
N ASN A 54 20.86 8.09 6.88
CA ASN A 54 22.33 7.99 6.90
C ASN A 54 22.91 8.06 8.33
N THR A 55 22.07 8.15 9.37
CA THR A 55 22.44 8.28 10.80
C THR A 55 22.16 7.00 11.60
N GLN A 56 22.76 6.88 12.79
CA GLN A 56 22.48 5.78 13.72
C GLN A 56 21.04 5.88 14.26
N VAL A 57 20.11 5.18 13.60
CA VAL A 57 18.74 4.98 14.09
C VAL A 57 18.69 3.82 15.09
N THR A 58 17.67 3.78 15.93
CA THR A 58 17.41 2.67 16.88
C THR A 58 16.06 2.02 16.56
N PRO A 59 16.01 1.04 15.66
CA PRO A 59 14.76 0.38 15.29
C PRO A 59 14.16 -0.43 16.44
N SER A 60 12.83 -0.53 16.47
CA SER A 60 12.19 -1.59 17.24
C SER A 60 12.61 -2.96 16.69
N THR A 61 12.69 -3.96 17.56
CA THR A 61 12.91 -5.35 17.13
C THR A 61 11.78 -5.81 16.23
N ALA A 62 12.08 -6.62 15.23
CA ALA A 62 11.07 -7.15 14.32
C ALA A 62 9.99 -7.93 15.09
N PRO A 63 8.69 -7.65 14.89
CA PRO A 63 7.62 -8.36 15.58
C PRO A 63 7.55 -9.81 15.08
N THR A 64 7.46 -10.75 16.01
CA THR A 64 7.38 -12.20 15.72
C THR A 64 5.94 -12.71 15.63
N SER A 65 4.97 -11.88 16.05
CA SER A 65 3.54 -12.21 16.00
C SER A 65 2.69 -10.98 15.72
N LEU A 66 1.46 -11.22 15.28
CA LEU A 66 0.46 -10.17 15.11
C LEU A 66 0.19 -9.42 16.43
N GLY A 67 0.11 -10.14 17.55
CA GLY A 67 -0.12 -9.54 18.86
C GLY A 67 1.00 -8.55 19.23
N GLN A 68 2.25 -8.91 18.99
CA GLN A 68 3.40 -8.03 19.24
C GLN A 68 3.38 -6.78 18.36
N LEU A 69 3.06 -6.94 17.05
CA LEU A 69 2.91 -5.81 16.14
C LEU A 69 1.80 -4.84 16.60
N LEU A 70 0.66 -5.37 17.05
CA LEU A 70 -0.44 -4.56 17.59
C LEU A 70 -0.04 -3.84 18.88
N THR A 71 0.75 -4.46 19.75
CA THR A 71 1.33 -3.80 20.93
C THR A 71 2.22 -2.63 20.53
N TYR A 72 3.07 -2.78 19.50
CA TYR A 72 3.88 -1.67 19.00
C TYR A 72 3.01 -0.53 18.45
N CYS A 73 1.94 -0.86 17.72
CA CYS A 73 0.97 0.13 17.24
C CYS A 73 0.32 0.91 18.39
N GLN A 74 -0.07 0.22 19.47
CA GLN A 74 -0.62 0.86 20.67
C GLN A 74 0.38 1.79 21.35
N GLN A 75 1.66 1.42 21.38
CA GLN A 75 2.72 2.21 22.01
C GLN A 75 3.05 3.51 21.26
N ILE A 76 2.74 3.61 19.96
CA ILE A 76 2.95 4.82 19.16
C ILE A 76 1.66 5.65 18.99
N CYS A 77 0.49 5.05 19.20
CA CYS A 77 -0.80 5.73 19.11
C CYS A 77 -0.87 6.94 20.06
N GLY A 78 -1.32 8.08 19.54
CA GLY A 78 -1.45 9.35 20.26
C GLY A 78 -0.16 10.16 20.37
N LYS A 79 1.01 9.57 20.12
CA LYS A 79 2.30 10.28 20.18
C LYS A 79 2.50 11.18 18.97
N SER A 80 3.24 12.26 19.18
CA SER A 80 3.71 13.14 18.13
C SER A 80 4.82 12.50 17.30
N ILE A 81 5.01 12.99 16.08
CA ILE A 81 6.13 12.56 15.22
C ILE A 81 7.48 12.85 15.88
N GLU A 82 7.61 13.97 16.59
CA GLU A 82 8.83 14.32 17.33
C GLU A 82 9.16 13.30 18.43
N GLU A 83 8.18 12.91 19.23
CA GLU A 83 8.38 11.91 20.29
C GLU A 83 8.84 10.56 19.74
N ILE A 84 8.26 10.11 18.62
CA ILE A 84 8.66 8.86 17.97
C ILE A 84 10.06 8.99 17.37
N SER A 85 10.35 10.11 16.72
CA SER A 85 11.65 10.35 16.10
C SER A 85 12.77 10.38 17.14
N HIS A 86 12.57 11.09 18.25
CA HIS A 86 13.50 11.12 19.37
C HIS A 86 13.69 9.74 19.99
N LYS A 87 12.61 8.98 20.24
CA LYS A 87 12.70 7.62 20.79
C LYS A 87 13.57 6.69 19.92
N HIS A 88 13.51 6.86 18.60
CA HIS A 88 14.19 6.00 17.64
C HIS A 88 15.46 6.62 17.05
N ASN A 89 15.97 7.72 17.61
CA ASN A 89 17.14 8.45 17.14
C ASN A 89 17.08 8.79 15.64
N VAL A 90 15.89 9.18 15.17
CA VAL A 90 15.65 9.62 13.79
C VAL A 90 15.72 11.14 13.74
N GLU A 91 16.54 11.66 12.84
CA GLU A 91 16.62 13.11 12.61
C GLU A 91 15.33 13.63 11.95
N MET A 92 14.75 14.66 12.56
CA MET A 92 13.56 15.33 12.06
C MET A 92 13.87 16.15 10.81
N ILE A 93 13.00 16.06 9.81
CA ILE A 93 12.95 17.01 8.71
C ILE A 93 11.90 18.08 8.99
N TYR A 94 12.07 19.27 8.41
CA TYR A 94 11.10 20.35 8.56
C TYR A 94 9.83 20.09 7.75
N SER A 95 9.97 19.45 6.58
CA SER A 95 8.88 19.33 5.62
C SER A 95 8.92 18.05 4.80
N LEU A 96 7.76 17.39 4.64
CA LEU A 96 7.60 16.23 3.75
C LEU A 96 7.75 16.60 2.25
N HIS A 97 7.88 17.89 1.91
CA HIS A 97 8.27 18.30 0.56
C HIS A 97 9.72 17.92 0.24
N GLU A 98 10.60 17.94 1.24
CA GLU A 98 12.01 17.54 1.11
C GLU A 98 12.11 16.03 0.92
N ASN A 99 11.32 15.27 1.69
CA ASN A 99 11.26 13.82 1.57
C ASN A 99 9.87 13.27 1.91
N ARG A 100 9.14 12.87 0.86
CA ARG A 100 7.78 12.33 0.98
C ARG A 100 7.71 10.96 1.66
N GLY A 101 8.79 10.19 1.60
CA GLY A 101 8.89 8.84 2.16
C GLY A 101 9.33 8.79 3.63
N TRP A 102 9.90 9.89 4.14
CA TRP A 102 10.47 9.97 5.50
C TRP A 102 9.51 9.47 6.58
N LEU A 103 8.25 9.87 6.50
CA LEU A 103 7.24 9.50 7.48
C LEU A 103 6.90 8.00 7.45
N GLY A 104 6.88 7.38 6.26
CA GLY A 104 6.72 5.93 6.13
C GLY A 104 7.87 5.20 6.83
N ASN A 105 9.10 5.61 6.51
CA ASN A 105 10.30 4.99 7.07
C ASN A 105 10.40 5.16 8.60
N LEU A 106 9.96 6.30 9.15
CA LEU A 106 9.89 6.48 10.61
C LEU A 106 8.97 5.43 11.26
N ILE A 107 7.80 5.19 10.67
CA ILE A 107 6.85 4.22 11.20
C ILE A 107 7.35 2.79 11.00
N GLU A 108 8.03 2.49 9.89
CA GLU A 108 8.73 1.21 9.69
C GLU A 108 9.74 0.94 10.80
N ILE A 109 10.61 1.92 11.12
CA ILE A 109 11.57 1.83 12.23
C ILE A 109 10.87 1.64 13.57
N ALA A 110 9.81 2.41 13.83
CA ALA A 110 9.09 2.38 15.09
C ALA A 110 8.36 1.04 15.32
N LEU A 111 7.92 0.38 14.24
CA LEU A 111 7.21 -0.90 14.29
C LEU A 111 8.10 -2.12 14.02
N GLY A 112 9.38 -1.92 13.68
CA GLY A 112 10.33 -3.00 13.42
C GLY A 112 10.11 -3.70 12.08
N ALA A 113 9.69 -2.97 11.04
CA ALA A 113 9.63 -3.52 9.68
C ALA A 113 11.05 -3.83 9.16
N THR A 114 11.19 -4.90 8.38
CA THR A 114 12.51 -5.43 7.97
C THR A 114 12.68 -5.55 6.45
N ALA A 115 11.65 -5.24 5.67
CA ALA A 115 11.73 -5.29 4.21
C ALA A 115 12.78 -4.31 3.65
N GLY A 116 12.93 -3.13 4.28
CA GLY A 116 13.69 -2.04 3.71
C GLY A 116 13.11 -1.67 2.34
N SER A 117 13.96 -1.54 1.32
CA SER A 117 13.50 -1.26 -0.06
C SER A 117 13.14 -2.47 -0.90
N LYS A 118 13.13 -3.67 -0.30
CA LYS A 118 12.75 -4.88 -1.04
C LYS A 118 11.28 -4.78 -1.43
N PRO A 119 10.87 -5.31 -2.59
CA PRO A 119 9.47 -5.30 -3.04
C PRO A 119 8.58 -6.32 -2.33
N THR A 120 8.91 -6.63 -1.09
CA THR A 120 8.17 -7.54 -0.24
C THR A 120 7.21 -6.75 0.64
N GLN A 121 6.40 -7.45 1.43
CA GLN A 121 5.63 -6.84 2.50
C GLN A 121 6.54 -6.41 3.65
N ASP A 122 6.19 -5.31 4.32
CA ASP A 122 7.02 -4.71 5.37
C ASP A 122 7.25 -5.65 6.57
N PHE A 123 6.24 -6.47 6.90
CA PHE A 123 6.32 -7.55 7.87
C PHE A 123 6.17 -8.91 7.17
N ILE A 124 7.23 -9.33 6.47
CA ILE A 124 7.26 -10.55 5.61
C ILE A 124 6.68 -11.77 6.34
N ASN A 125 7.13 -12.04 7.57
CA ASN A 125 6.72 -13.21 8.35
C ASN A 125 5.25 -13.17 8.80
N LEU A 126 4.64 -11.98 8.82
CA LEU A 126 3.23 -11.79 9.18
C LEU A 126 2.32 -11.67 7.95
N GLY A 127 2.91 -11.51 6.76
CA GLY A 127 2.18 -11.27 5.52
C GLY A 127 1.45 -9.93 5.51
N ILE A 128 2.05 -8.88 6.10
CA ILE A 128 1.42 -7.56 6.31
C ILE A 128 2.24 -6.46 5.65
N GLU A 129 1.59 -5.67 4.80
CA GLU A 129 2.09 -4.40 4.28
C GLU A 129 1.77 -3.26 5.26
N LEU A 130 2.68 -2.31 5.44
CA LEU A 130 2.48 -1.09 6.20
C LEU A 130 2.16 0.08 5.26
N LYS A 131 1.14 0.86 5.60
CA LYS A 131 0.85 2.14 4.92
C LYS A 131 0.51 3.22 5.93
N THR A 132 1.24 4.32 5.88
CA THR A 132 0.85 5.54 6.57
C THR A 132 -0.28 6.24 5.81
N LEU A 133 -1.20 6.87 6.53
CA LEU A 133 -2.39 7.49 5.96
C LEU A 133 -2.56 8.89 6.54
N ALA A 134 -2.31 9.91 5.71
CA ALA A 134 -2.52 11.30 6.09
C ALA A 134 -4.04 11.62 6.18
N ILE A 135 -4.54 11.88 7.39
CA ILE A 135 -5.94 12.20 7.69
C ILE A 135 -6.09 13.70 7.96
N ALA A 136 -6.91 14.37 7.15
CA ALA A 136 -7.28 15.75 7.37
C ALA A 136 -8.21 15.91 8.59
N THR A 137 -8.34 17.13 9.10
CA THR A 137 -9.20 17.48 10.24
C THR A 137 -10.68 17.10 10.07
N ASN A 138 -11.14 16.92 8.82
CA ASN A 138 -12.49 16.43 8.49
C ASN A 138 -12.61 14.90 8.45
N GLY A 139 -11.60 14.16 8.92
CA GLY A 139 -11.57 12.69 8.94
C GLY A 139 -11.28 12.02 7.59
N LYS A 140 -11.02 12.79 6.53
CA LYS A 140 -10.79 12.23 5.18
C LYS A 140 -9.31 12.07 4.89
N ALA A 141 -8.98 11.04 4.12
CA ALA A 141 -7.65 10.85 3.56
C ALA A 141 -7.28 12.05 2.66
N LYS A 142 -6.01 12.48 2.72
CA LYS A 142 -5.52 13.62 1.92
C LYS A 142 -5.30 13.25 0.45
N SER A 143 -4.79 12.06 0.17
CA SER A 143 -4.36 11.62 -1.17
C SER A 143 -4.70 10.17 -1.46
N ASP A 144 -4.48 9.77 -2.72
CA ASP A 144 -4.39 8.35 -3.11
C ASP A 144 -3.22 7.68 -2.35
N ILE A 145 -3.30 6.37 -2.13
CA ILE A 145 -2.28 5.59 -1.39
C ILE A 145 -1.49 4.72 -2.36
N PHE A 146 -0.17 4.89 -2.37
CA PHE A 146 0.74 4.08 -3.18
C PHE A 146 0.70 2.61 -2.76
N ILE A 147 0.58 1.72 -3.73
CA ILE A 147 0.62 0.26 -3.52
C ILE A 147 1.90 -0.34 -4.06
N SER A 148 2.18 -0.17 -5.35
CA SER A 148 3.32 -0.82 -5.99
C SER A 148 3.78 -0.03 -7.21
N SER A 149 5.07 -0.07 -7.51
CA SER A 149 5.61 0.44 -8.76
C SER A 149 5.10 -0.40 -9.93
N LEU A 150 4.91 0.22 -11.09
CA LEU A 150 4.52 -0.48 -12.31
C LEU A 150 5.77 -0.61 -13.20
N PRO A 151 6.32 -1.82 -13.40
CA PRO A 151 7.46 -2.01 -14.29
C PRO A 151 7.00 -1.86 -15.76
N ILE A 152 7.47 -0.82 -16.45
CA ILE A 152 7.16 -0.60 -17.87
C ILE A 152 8.30 -1.16 -18.74
N ASN A 153 8.43 -2.48 -18.80
CA ASN A 153 9.37 -3.17 -19.69
C ASN A 153 8.74 -4.50 -20.18
N LYS A 154 9.47 -5.32 -20.95
CA LYS A 154 8.98 -6.60 -21.57
C LYS A 154 8.30 -7.59 -20.60
N PHE A 155 8.32 -7.32 -19.30
CA PHE A 155 7.72 -8.09 -18.21
C PHE A 155 6.25 -7.74 -17.89
N MET A 156 5.59 -7.01 -18.79
CA MET A 156 4.13 -6.76 -18.86
C MET A 156 3.21 -8.00 -18.77
N LEU A 157 3.76 -9.21 -18.66
CA LEU A 157 3.07 -10.51 -18.68
C LEU A 157 2.83 -11.11 -17.28
N GLN A 158 2.75 -10.29 -16.22
CA GLN A 158 2.28 -10.83 -14.94
C GLN A 158 0.79 -11.17 -15.06
N ASN A 159 0.36 -12.24 -14.39
CA ASN A 159 -1.07 -12.52 -14.20
C ASN A 159 -1.52 -11.84 -12.90
N TRP A 160 -2.81 -11.54 -12.77
CA TRP A 160 -3.37 -10.97 -11.55
C TRP A 160 -2.95 -11.73 -10.28
N GLN A 161 -2.99 -13.06 -10.33
CA GLN A 161 -2.67 -13.97 -9.22
C GLN A 161 -1.22 -13.84 -8.75
N THR A 162 -0.30 -13.43 -9.63
CA THR A 162 1.12 -13.28 -9.32
C THR A 162 1.53 -11.82 -9.15
N SER A 163 0.61 -10.87 -9.33
CA SER A 163 0.90 -9.44 -9.30
C SER A 163 1.37 -8.93 -7.93
N HIS A 164 2.29 -7.97 -7.93
CA HIS A 164 2.71 -7.27 -6.72
C HIS A 164 1.56 -6.51 -6.05
N VAL A 165 0.61 -6.00 -6.86
CA VAL A 165 -0.59 -5.33 -6.36
C VAL A 165 -1.40 -6.28 -5.48
N LEU A 166 -1.74 -7.46 -5.98
CA LEU A 166 -2.46 -8.46 -5.18
C LEU A 166 -1.64 -8.84 -3.94
N TYR A 167 -0.34 -9.09 -4.09
CA TYR A 167 0.53 -9.46 -2.99
C TYR A 167 0.51 -8.44 -1.84
N LYS A 168 0.65 -7.14 -2.14
CA LYS A 168 0.65 -6.07 -1.13
C LYS A 168 -0.74 -5.79 -0.54
N LEU A 169 -1.81 -5.97 -1.32
CA LEU A 169 -3.18 -5.69 -0.87
C LEU A 169 -3.77 -6.76 0.06
N LYS A 170 -3.17 -7.96 0.15
CA LYS A 170 -3.71 -9.07 0.98
C LYS A 170 -4.07 -8.66 2.39
N LYS A 171 -3.16 -7.93 3.04
CA LYS A 171 -3.35 -7.40 4.39
C LYS A 171 -2.48 -6.18 4.56
N ILE A 172 -3.12 -5.06 4.87
CA ILE A 172 -2.47 -3.78 5.10
C ILE A 172 -2.73 -3.37 6.54
N LEU A 173 -1.67 -2.99 7.24
CA LEU A 173 -1.73 -2.21 8.46
C LEU A 173 -1.71 -0.73 8.07
N PHE A 174 -2.86 -0.07 8.22
CA PHE A 174 -2.94 1.38 8.07
C PHE A 174 -2.58 2.06 9.38
N VAL A 175 -1.70 3.05 9.31
CA VAL A 175 -1.31 3.92 10.42
C VAL A 175 -1.74 5.35 10.08
N PRO A 176 -2.90 5.81 10.60
CA PRO A 176 -3.35 7.18 10.40
C PRO A 176 -2.36 8.18 11.02
N ILE A 177 -2.11 9.29 10.35
CA ILE A 177 -1.29 10.39 10.86
C ILE A 177 -2.03 11.70 10.56
N GLU A 178 -2.12 12.56 11.56
CA GLU A 178 -2.76 13.86 11.44
C GLU A 178 -2.16 14.68 10.30
N TYR A 179 -3.02 15.28 9.49
CA TYR A 179 -2.65 16.23 8.46
C TYR A 179 -3.44 17.52 8.69
N ASN A 180 -2.74 18.50 9.27
CA ASN A 180 -3.21 19.87 9.36
C ASN A 180 -2.10 20.80 8.83
N PRO A 181 -2.34 21.64 7.81
CA PRO A 181 -1.38 22.63 7.35
C PRO A 181 -0.90 23.60 8.44
N ASP A 182 -1.73 23.85 9.44
CA ASP A 182 -1.43 24.77 10.55
C ASP A 182 -0.59 24.11 11.66
N ILE A 183 -0.35 22.79 11.56
CA ILE A 183 0.44 22.02 12.53
C ILE A 183 1.73 21.56 11.87
N SER A 184 2.86 21.86 12.52
CA SER A 184 4.19 21.45 12.08
C SER A 184 4.30 19.92 12.00
N LEU A 185 5.20 19.40 11.16
CA LEU A 185 5.39 17.95 11.03
C LEU A 185 5.67 17.29 12.39
N ALA A 186 6.52 17.92 13.20
CA ALA A 186 6.90 17.49 14.55
C ALA A 186 5.69 17.22 15.47
N GLN A 187 4.70 18.11 15.43
CA GLN A 187 3.56 18.10 16.35
C GLN A 187 2.40 17.20 15.90
N ARG A 188 2.41 16.73 14.65
CA ARG A 188 1.35 15.84 14.14
C ARG A 188 1.29 14.55 14.95
N ARG A 189 0.09 14.10 15.27
CA ARG A 189 -0.11 12.89 16.06
C ARG A 189 -0.37 11.66 15.21
N ILE A 190 0.08 10.51 15.71
CA ILE A 190 -0.20 9.19 15.15
C ILE A 190 -1.55 8.71 15.69
N GLY A 191 -2.45 8.30 14.81
CA GLY A 191 -3.75 7.75 15.16
C GLY A 191 -3.71 6.25 15.48
N LYS A 192 -4.88 5.70 15.82
CA LYS A 192 -5.03 4.27 16.07
C LYS A 192 -4.85 3.49 14.76
N ALA A 193 -3.83 2.65 14.72
CA ALA A 193 -3.61 1.77 13.57
C ALA A 193 -4.71 0.70 13.47
N PHE A 194 -5.00 0.26 12.24
CA PHE A 194 -6.01 -0.77 11.98
C PHE A 194 -5.59 -1.64 10.80
N LEU A 195 -6.02 -2.91 10.85
CA LEU A 195 -5.79 -3.86 9.77
C LEU A 195 -6.93 -3.80 8.77
N TRP A 196 -6.59 -3.90 7.50
CA TRP A 196 -7.56 -4.00 6.41
C TRP A 196 -7.13 -5.08 5.42
N SER A 197 -8.13 -5.78 4.91
CA SER A 197 -8.02 -6.70 3.77
C SER A 197 -9.22 -6.43 2.86
N PRO A 198 -9.05 -6.48 1.52
CA PRO A 198 -10.17 -6.32 0.60
C PRO A 198 -11.19 -7.44 0.80
N ASN A 199 -12.47 -7.10 0.78
CA ASN A 199 -13.53 -8.10 0.68
C ASN A 199 -13.60 -8.64 -0.76
N LYS A 200 -14.52 -9.59 -1.02
CA LYS A 200 -14.67 -10.21 -2.36
C LYS A 200 -15.04 -9.20 -3.44
N GLU A 201 -15.91 -8.24 -3.14
CA GLU A 201 -16.37 -7.22 -4.08
C GLU A 201 -15.25 -6.21 -4.39
N ASP A 202 -14.59 -5.70 -3.36
CA ASP A 202 -13.42 -4.83 -3.49
C ASP A 202 -12.35 -5.50 -4.36
N LEU A 203 -12.03 -6.77 -4.07
CA LEU A 203 -11.01 -7.51 -4.79
C LEU A 203 -11.37 -7.73 -6.26
N ALA A 204 -12.64 -7.98 -6.56
CA ALA A 204 -13.13 -8.13 -7.94
C ALA A 204 -12.98 -6.83 -8.74
N ILE A 205 -13.34 -5.69 -8.13
CA ILE A 205 -13.19 -4.37 -8.78
C ILE A 205 -11.71 -4.02 -8.95
N ILE A 206 -10.88 -4.23 -7.92
CA ILE A 206 -9.43 -3.97 -8.00
C ILE A 206 -8.79 -4.83 -9.11
N LYS A 207 -9.19 -6.11 -9.22
CA LYS A 207 -8.74 -6.99 -10.29
C LYS A 207 -9.12 -6.42 -11.66
N GLN A 208 -10.38 -6.05 -11.85
CA GLN A 208 -10.87 -5.49 -13.12
C GLN A 208 -10.12 -4.20 -13.50
N ASP A 209 -9.90 -3.30 -12.52
CA ASP A 209 -9.13 -2.08 -12.72
C ASP A 209 -7.69 -2.40 -13.14
N TRP A 210 -7.05 -3.36 -12.46
CA TRP A 210 -5.69 -3.80 -12.78
C TRP A 210 -5.61 -4.39 -14.19
N GLU A 211 -6.52 -5.28 -14.57
CA GLU A 211 -6.55 -5.90 -15.90
C GLU A 211 -6.75 -4.84 -17.00
N THR A 212 -7.65 -3.88 -16.77
CA THR A 212 -7.91 -2.77 -17.70
C THR A 212 -6.67 -1.91 -17.89
N ILE A 213 -5.99 -1.54 -16.79
CA ILE A 213 -4.76 -0.74 -16.83
C ILE A 213 -3.64 -1.49 -17.55
N MET A 214 -3.45 -2.77 -17.23
CA MET A 214 -2.42 -3.60 -17.86
C MET A 214 -2.70 -3.80 -19.35
N GLN A 215 -3.97 -3.91 -19.76
CA GLN A 215 -4.36 -3.98 -21.18
C GLN A 215 -3.96 -2.71 -21.92
N ILE A 216 -4.28 -1.53 -21.38
CA ILE A 216 -3.91 -0.23 -21.98
C ILE A 216 -2.39 -0.13 -22.16
N ILE A 217 -1.62 -0.47 -21.12
CA ILE A 217 -0.16 -0.40 -21.18
C ILE A 217 0.40 -1.45 -22.16
N THR A 218 -0.19 -2.65 -22.24
CA THR A 218 0.24 -3.69 -23.20
C THR A 218 -0.02 -3.26 -24.64
N GLN A 219 -1.13 -2.55 -24.88
CA GLN A 219 -1.46 -1.96 -26.17
C GLN A 219 -0.64 -0.69 -26.47
N GLN A 220 0.16 -0.22 -25.52
CA GLN A 220 0.92 1.01 -25.59
C GLN A 220 0.05 2.27 -25.86
N ASP A 221 -1.25 2.22 -25.53
CA ASP A 221 -2.16 3.36 -25.68
C ASP A 221 -2.08 4.29 -24.46
N PHE A 222 -0.94 4.96 -24.29
CA PHE A 222 -0.72 5.86 -23.16
C PHE A 222 -1.65 7.08 -23.17
N ASN A 223 -2.25 7.42 -24.33
CA ASN A 223 -3.30 8.44 -24.42
C ASN A 223 -4.60 8.01 -23.73
N ALA A 224 -4.88 6.69 -23.70
CA ALA A 224 -5.99 6.12 -22.95
C ALA A 224 -5.71 6.00 -21.45
N LEU A 225 -4.45 6.04 -21.00
CA LEU A 225 -4.05 5.95 -19.58
C LEU A 225 -4.29 7.27 -18.82
N LYS A 226 -5.55 7.72 -18.82
CA LYS A 226 -6.01 8.95 -18.16
C LYS A 226 -6.22 8.73 -16.66
N SER A 227 -6.23 9.83 -15.91
CA SER A 227 -6.37 9.80 -14.44
C SER A 227 -7.69 9.23 -13.92
N ASN A 228 -8.70 9.11 -14.78
CA ASN A 228 -10.02 8.54 -14.47
C ASN A 228 -10.10 7.02 -14.72
N VAL A 229 -9.07 6.39 -15.29
CA VAL A 229 -9.04 4.93 -15.49
C VAL A 229 -9.02 4.22 -14.14
N GLY A 230 -9.92 3.24 -13.99
CA GLY A 230 -10.10 2.42 -12.80
C GLY A 230 -10.93 3.09 -11.69
N GLN A 231 -11.75 2.30 -11.00
CA GLN A 231 -12.72 2.76 -10.00
C GLN A 231 -12.13 2.84 -8.58
N ILE A 232 -11.33 1.85 -8.19
CA ILE A 232 -10.66 1.72 -6.89
C ILE A 232 -9.15 1.84 -7.06
N LEU A 233 -8.59 1.12 -8.03
CA LEU A 233 -7.17 1.15 -8.36
C LEU A 233 -6.95 2.11 -9.53
N CYS A 234 -5.86 2.86 -9.49
CA CYS A 234 -5.46 3.74 -10.58
C CYS A 234 -3.94 3.77 -10.74
N VAL A 235 -3.46 4.34 -11.84
CA VAL A 235 -2.04 4.56 -12.08
C VAL A 235 -1.72 6.05 -12.10
N ARG A 236 -0.59 6.41 -11.48
CA ARG A 236 -0.04 7.77 -11.49
C ARG A 236 1.47 7.72 -11.73
N THR A 237 2.03 8.84 -12.16
CA THR A 237 3.47 9.07 -12.19
C THR A 237 4.02 9.15 -10.76
N LYS A 238 5.08 8.40 -10.46
CA LYS A 238 5.77 8.48 -9.16
C LYS A 238 6.57 9.79 -9.09
N ALA A 239 6.08 10.73 -8.30
CA ALA A 239 6.57 12.11 -8.25
C ALA A 239 8.05 12.33 -7.89
N LEU A 240 8.78 11.29 -7.46
CA LEU A 240 10.20 11.38 -7.07
C LEU A 240 11.16 11.38 -8.28
N ASN A 241 10.75 10.86 -9.44
CA ASN A 241 11.68 10.51 -10.51
C ASN A 241 11.19 10.99 -11.90
N THR A 242 10.82 12.26 -12.04
CA THR A 242 10.49 12.82 -13.37
C THR A 242 11.68 12.79 -14.34
N SER A 243 12.91 12.68 -13.83
CA SER A 243 14.15 12.54 -14.58
C SER A 243 14.52 11.09 -14.95
N GLN A 244 13.83 10.08 -14.40
CA GLN A 244 14.02 8.67 -14.81
C GLN A 244 12.95 8.30 -15.84
N ALA A 245 13.13 8.78 -17.07
CA ALA A 245 12.32 8.29 -18.17
C ALA A 245 12.66 6.81 -18.44
N VAL A 246 11.63 5.98 -18.56
CA VAL A 246 11.78 4.62 -19.07
C VAL A 246 11.62 4.69 -20.58
N SER A 247 12.67 4.32 -21.32
CA SER A 247 12.62 4.18 -22.78
C SER A 247 11.98 2.84 -23.14
N ILE A 248 10.91 2.90 -23.92
CA ILE A 248 10.19 1.75 -24.47
C ILE A 248 10.13 1.91 -25.98
N GLU A 249 10.37 0.82 -26.70
CA GLU A 249 10.15 0.77 -28.15
C GLU A 249 8.66 0.53 -28.42
N ASP A 250 8.03 1.45 -29.15
CA ASP A 250 6.63 1.34 -29.53
C ASP A 250 6.41 0.32 -30.67
N THR A 251 5.15 0.12 -31.07
CA THR A 251 4.80 -0.85 -32.12
C THR A 251 5.41 -0.53 -33.49
N ASP A 252 5.83 0.72 -33.69
CA ASP A 252 6.41 1.22 -34.94
C ASP A 252 7.94 1.38 -34.86
N GLY A 253 8.56 0.99 -33.73
CA GLY A 253 10.01 1.03 -33.52
C GLY A 253 10.55 2.36 -32.98
N PHE A 254 9.69 3.29 -32.56
CA PHE A 254 10.11 4.56 -31.94
C PHE A 254 10.34 4.40 -30.44
N ASN A 255 11.39 5.04 -29.94
CA ASN A 255 11.65 5.10 -28.50
C ASN A 255 10.74 6.15 -27.83
N LEU A 256 9.77 5.68 -27.06
CA LEU A 256 8.93 6.49 -26.18
C LEU A 256 9.56 6.58 -24.78
N ASN A 257 9.68 7.80 -24.27
CA ASN A 257 10.13 8.05 -22.90
C ASN A 257 8.92 8.28 -21.99
N LEU A 258 8.67 7.33 -21.09
CA LEU A 258 7.58 7.44 -20.12
C LEU A 258 8.09 7.74 -18.70
N PRO A 259 7.36 8.57 -17.93
CA PRO A 259 7.64 8.70 -16.52
C PRO A 259 7.39 7.36 -15.79
N PRO A 260 8.07 7.11 -14.66
CA PRO A 260 7.85 5.89 -13.90
C PRO A 260 6.42 5.89 -13.36
N LEU A 261 5.68 4.82 -13.69
CA LEU A 261 4.29 4.65 -13.30
C LEU A 261 4.18 3.80 -12.03
N SER A 262 3.10 3.98 -11.30
CA SER A 262 2.83 3.26 -10.05
C SER A 262 1.34 3.12 -9.82
N PHE A 263 0.95 2.01 -9.19
CA PHE A 263 -0.42 1.72 -8.77
C PHE A 263 -0.75 2.39 -7.44
N TYR A 264 -1.94 2.96 -7.36
CA TYR A 264 -2.48 3.61 -6.17
C TYR A 264 -3.93 3.19 -5.91
N LEU A 265 -4.29 3.02 -4.64
CA LEU A 265 -5.69 3.01 -4.23
C LEU A 265 -6.21 4.44 -4.20
N ARG A 266 -7.35 4.68 -4.85
CA ARG A 266 -7.98 5.99 -4.91
C ARG A 266 -8.42 6.46 -3.53
N ARG A 267 -8.23 7.76 -3.28
CA ARG A 267 -8.67 8.45 -2.07
C ARG A 267 -10.15 8.23 -1.76
N SER A 268 -11.01 8.16 -2.78
CA SER A 268 -12.44 7.86 -2.61
C SER A 268 -12.66 6.51 -1.93
N PHE A 269 -11.97 5.47 -2.39
CA PHE A 269 -12.04 4.14 -1.80
C PHE A 269 -11.41 4.09 -0.41
N ILE A 270 -10.28 4.76 -0.21
CA ILE A 270 -9.66 4.89 1.11
C ILE A 270 -10.62 5.52 2.13
N ASN A 271 -11.37 6.55 1.74
CA ASN A 271 -12.40 7.13 2.60
C ASN A 271 -13.53 6.13 2.93
N ASN A 272 -13.90 5.24 2.00
CA ASN A 272 -14.84 4.16 2.29
C ASN A 272 -14.27 3.18 3.33
N ILE A 273 -12.99 2.81 3.20
CA ILE A 273 -12.29 1.96 4.18
C ILE A 273 -12.29 2.61 5.57
N ILE A 274 -11.96 3.89 5.66
CA ILE A 274 -11.95 4.65 6.92
C ILE A 274 -13.36 4.66 7.51
N ASN A 275 -14.39 4.96 6.70
CA ASN A 275 -15.76 5.00 7.17
C ASN A 275 -16.21 3.67 7.76
N SER A 276 -15.93 2.56 7.07
CA SER A 276 -16.31 1.22 7.54
C SER A 276 -15.55 0.75 8.80
N ASN A 277 -14.36 1.29 9.08
CA ASN A 277 -13.55 0.88 10.24
C ASN A 277 -13.70 1.78 11.48
N PHE A 278 -14.11 3.04 11.29
CA PHE A 278 -14.17 4.02 12.40
C PHE A 278 -15.58 4.53 12.69
N TYR A 279 -16.55 4.33 11.78
CA TYR A 279 -17.92 4.80 11.94
C TYR A 279 -18.90 3.65 11.65
N GLU A 280 -19.41 3.00 12.70
CA GLU A 280 -20.58 2.13 12.54
C GLU A 280 -21.79 2.99 12.12
N LYS A 281 -22.49 2.58 11.06
CA LYS A 281 -23.77 3.17 10.69
C LYS A 281 -24.79 2.82 11.79
N ILE A 282 -25.17 3.82 12.57
CA ILE A 282 -26.32 3.78 13.47
C ILE A 282 -27.60 3.61 12.65
#